data_AF-A0AA39G626-F1
#
_entry.id   AF-A0AA39G626-F1
#
_cell.length_a   1.000
_cell.length_b   1.000
_cell.length_c   1.000
_cell.angle_alpha   90.00
_cell.angle_beta   90.00
_cell.angle_gamma   90.00
#
_symmetry.space_group_name_H-M   'P 1'
#
loop_
_entity.id
_entity.type
_entity.pdbx_description
1 polymer ?
#
loop_
_entity_poly.entity_id
_entity_poly.type
_entity_poly.pdbx_seq_one_letter_code
_entity_poly.pdbx_strand_id
1 'polypeptide(L)'
;MIKSDWLVVNTKQTNEIIHRYAETGRKISLSYVITFTPRVLDILNPLNESRPFIYIFSPNYMVDPVKYYTPIIIHQCIGATIAISSIIATDSTYSVYAHHACGIFATLR
;
A
#
# COMPACT_ATOMS: atom_id res chain seq x y z
N MET A 1 -15.22 -2.95 -16.26
CA MET A 1 -13.97 -2.58 -16.95
C MET A 1 -13.09 -3.81 -17.13
N ILE A 2 -12.30 -4.24 -16.13
CA ILE A 2 -11.41 -5.42 -16.31
C ILE A 2 -12.15 -6.65 -16.88
N LYS A 3 -13.28 -7.07 -16.28
CA LYS A 3 -14.07 -8.22 -16.76
C LYS A 3 -14.64 -8.06 -18.17
N SER A 4 -15.01 -6.85 -18.58
CA SER A 4 -15.55 -6.60 -19.92
C SER A 4 -14.45 -6.61 -20.96
N ASP A 5 -13.27 -6.09 -20.62
CA ASP A 5 -12.12 -6.05 -21.51
C ASP A 5 -11.63 -7.46 -21.83
N TRP A 6 -11.63 -8.37 -20.84
CA TRP A 6 -11.32 -9.79 -21.04
C TRP A 6 -12.16 -10.50 -22.12
N LEU A 7 -13.41 -10.08 -22.34
CA LEU A 7 -14.26 -10.68 -23.37
C LEU A 7 -13.85 -10.25 -24.78
N VAL A 8 -13.20 -9.08 -24.90
CA VAL A 8 -12.79 -8.48 -26.18
C VAL A 8 -11.44 -9.04 -26.64
N VAL A 9 -10.51 -9.31 -25.72
CA VAL A 9 -9.11 -9.68 -26.01
C VAL A 9 -8.81 -11.18 -25.87
N ASN A 10 -9.81 -12.06 -26.01
CA ASN A 10 -9.67 -13.50 -25.72
C ASN A 10 -9.03 -14.35 -26.85
N THR A 11 -7.80 -14.04 -27.24
CA THR A 11 -6.99 -14.87 -28.17
C THR A 11 -5.76 -15.43 -27.45
N LYS A 12 -5.24 -16.58 -27.89
CA LYS A 12 -4.08 -17.24 -27.25
C LYS A 12 -2.86 -16.30 -27.10
N GLN A 13 -2.49 -15.59 -28.16
CA GLN A 13 -1.36 -14.65 -28.17
C GLN A 13 -1.61 -13.47 -27.22
N THR A 14 -2.84 -12.99 -27.19
CA THR A 14 -3.30 -11.89 -26.33
C THR A 14 -3.27 -12.25 -24.85
N ASN A 15 -3.69 -13.48 -24.54
CA ASN A 15 -3.66 -14.03 -23.19
C ASN A 15 -2.23 -14.15 -22.67
N GLU A 16 -1.25 -14.54 -23.50
CA GLU A 16 0.17 -14.58 -23.10
C GLU A 16 0.71 -13.18 -22.72
N ILE A 17 0.36 -12.15 -23.49
CA ILE A 17 0.75 -10.76 -23.20
C ILE A 17 0.13 -10.29 -21.88
N ILE A 18 -1.18 -10.45 -21.72
CA ILE A 18 -1.89 -10.01 -20.50
C ILE A 18 -1.36 -10.77 -19.27
N HIS A 19 -1.10 -12.07 -19.39
CA HIS A 19 -0.49 -12.86 -18.31
C HIS A 19 0.88 -12.30 -17.89
N ARG A 20 1.74 -11.92 -18.84
CA ARG A 20 3.05 -11.33 -18.53
C ARG A 20 2.94 -10.01 -17.76
N TYR A 21 2.01 -9.14 -18.15
CA TYR A 21 1.76 -7.88 -17.45
C TYR A 21 1.13 -8.10 -16.07
N ALA A 22 0.20 -9.07 -15.95
CA ALA A 22 -0.38 -9.46 -14.67
C ALA A 22 0.67 -10.03 -13.71
N GLU A 23 1.60 -10.87 -14.19
CA GLU A 23 2.71 -11.37 -13.38
C GLU A 23 3.65 -10.27 -12.91
N THR A 24 3.94 -9.30 -13.79
CA THR A 24 4.77 -8.15 -13.45
C THR A 24 4.10 -7.29 -12.38
N GLY A 25 2.82 -6.97 -12.56
CA GLY A 25 2.03 -6.24 -11.57
C GLY A 25 1.95 -6.98 -10.24
N ARG A 26 1.77 -8.31 -10.25
CA ARG A 26 1.78 -9.15 -9.04
C ARG A 26 3.12 -9.06 -8.30
N LYS A 27 4.25 -9.17 -9.01
CA LYS A 27 5.59 -9.06 -8.41
C LYS A 27 5.81 -7.69 -7.76
N ILE A 28 5.38 -6.62 -8.44
CA ILE A 28 5.46 -5.26 -7.90
C ILE A 28 4.59 -5.15 -6.65
N SER A 29 3.31 -5.55 -6.69
CA SER A 29 2.43 -5.51 -5.52
C SER A 29 2.99 -6.34 -4.34
N LEU A 30 3.57 -7.51 -4.61
CA LEU A 30 4.24 -8.32 -3.57
C LEU A 30 5.46 -7.61 -2.98
N SER A 31 6.25 -6.91 -3.81
CA SER A 31 7.40 -6.14 -3.33
C SER A 31 6.96 -5.03 -2.37
N TYR A 32 5.87 -4.33 -2.66
CA TYR A 32 5.27 -3.35 -1.74
C TYR A 32 4.88 -3.99 -0.41
N VAL A 33 4.18 -5.13 -0.43
CA VAL A 33 3.81 -5.82 0.81
C VAL A 33 5.05 -6.16 1.63
N ILE A 34 6.08 -6.75 1.03
CA ILE A 34 7.30 -7.15 1.74
C ILE A 34 8.04 -5.94 2.32
N THR A 35 8.18 -4.86 1.55
CA THR A 35 8.90 -3.64 1.99
C THR A 35 8.17 -2.92 3.12
N PHE A 36 6.83 -2.86 3.07
CA PHE A 36 6.05 -2.10 4.05
C PHE A 36 5.60 -2.93 5.27
N THR A 37 5.59 -4.26 5.18
CA THR A 37 5.28 -5.17 6.31
C THR A 37 6.09 -4.86 7.58
N PRO A 38 7.42 -4.71 7.56
CA PRO A 38 8.18 -4.43 8.79
C PRO A 38 7.79 -3.09 9.43
N ARG A 39 7.49 -2.05 8.64
CA ARG A 39 7.03 -0.76 9.18
C ARG A 39 5.66 -0.84 9.84
N VAL A 40 4.74 -1.62 9.25
CA VAL A 40 3.42 -1.85 9.84
C VAL A 40 3.57 -2.68 11.12
N LEU A 41 4.41 -3.71 11.11
CA LEU A 41 4.67 -4.57 12.26
C LEU A 41 5.31 -3.80 13.42
N ASP A 42 6.26 -2.91 13.14
CA ASP A 42 6.92 -2.06 14.13
C ASP A 42 5.96 -1.08 14.84
N ILE A 43 4.84 -0.72 14.19
CA ILE A 43 3.78 0.12 14.77
C ILE A 43 2.82 -0.72 15.60
N LEU A 44 2.43 -1.91 15.11
CA LEU A 44 1.44 -2.76 15.76
C LEU A 44 2.00 -3.55 16.95
N ASN A 45 3.22 -4.07 16.81
CA ASN A 45 3.88 -4.90 17.80
C ASN A 45 5.37 -4.57 17.81
N PRO A 46 5.77 -3.48 18.49
CA PRO A 46 7.16 -3.09 18.54
C PRO A 46 7.99 -4.21 19.18
N LEU A 47 9.18 -4.46 18.62
CA LEU A 47 10.20 -5.26 19.29
C LEU A 47 10.37 -4.69 20.71
N ASN A 48 10.42 -5.56 21.72
CA ASN A 48 10.25 -5.33 23.16
C ASN A 48 11.24 -4.36 23.85
N GLU A 49 11.80 -3.42 23.09
CA GLU A 49 12.68 -2.35 23.50
C GLU A 49 11.89 -1.11 23.91
N SER A 50 12.33 -0.46 24.98
CA SER A 50 11.79 0.84 25.41
C SER A 50 12.12 1.91 24.35
N ARG A 51 11.16 2.24 23.49
CA ARG A 51 11.29 3.33 22.52
C ARG A 51 11.46 4.66 23.29
N PRO A 52 12.46 5.51 22.97
CA PRO A 52 12.54 6.85 23.55
C PRO A 52 11.23 7.61 23.27
N PHE A 53 10.81 8.45 24.23
CA PHE A 53 9.62 9.30 24.11
C PHE A 53 9.76 10.24 22.91
N ILE A 54 9.31 9.80 21.74
CA ILE A 54 9.37 10.55 20.48
C ILE A 54 7.99 10.47 19.84
N TYR A 55 7.38 11.64 19.64
CA TYR A 55 6.14 11.74 18.90
C TYR A 55 6.38 11.43 17.42
N ILE A 56 5.48 10.65 16.81
CA ILE A 56 5.52 10.29 15.38
C ILE A 56 5.34 11.55 14.52
N PHE A 57 4.49 12.47 15.00
CA PHE A 57 4.23 13.76 14.39
C PHE A 57 4.41 14.86 15.43
N SER A 58 4.86 16.04 15.01
CA SER A 58 4.95 17.21 15.91
C SER A 58 3.59 17.46 16.58
N PRO A 59 3.48 17.29 17.91
CA PRO A 59 2.19 17.37 18.59
C PRO A 59 1.83 18.84 18.80
N ASN A 60 1.13 19.45 17.83
CA ASN A 60 0.41 20.71 18.06
C ASN A 60 -0.96 20.43 18.69
N TYR A 61 -0.99 19.56 19.71
CA TYR A 61 -2.21 19.31 20.44
C TYR A 61 -2.46 20.50 21.37
N MET A 62 -3.69 21.04 21.36
CA MET A 62 -4.09 22.11 22.29
C MET A 62 -4.32 21.60 23.72
N VAL A 63 -3.60 20.53 24.12
CA VAL A 63 -3.65 19.90 25.44
C VAL A 63 -2.23 19.69 25.96
N ASP A 64 -2.08 19.60 27.30
CA ASP A 64 -0.79 19.37 27.93
C ASP A 64 -0.19 18.01 27.47
N PRO A 65 0.93 18.01 26.74
CA PRO A 65 1.52 16.79 26.18
C PRO A 65 2.06 15.84 27.25
N VAL A 66 2.42 16.35 28.44
CA VAL A 66 2.92 15.54 29.55
C VAL A 66 1.76 14.81 30.21
N LYS A 67 0.64 15.51 30.46
CA LYS A 67 -0.56 14.93 31.09
C LYS A 67 -1.29 13.95 30.16
N TYR A 68 -1.28 14.19 28.85
CA TYR A 68 -2.04 13.41 27.87
C TYR A 68 -1.15 12.56 26.94
N TYR A 69 0.05 12.20 27.40
CA TYR A 69 1.02 11.44 26.59
C TYR A 69 0.44 10.16 25.96
N THR A 70 -0.14 9.27 26.78
CA THR A 70 -0.67 7.97 26.33
C THR A 70 -1.75 8.12 25.24
N PRO A 71 -2.81 8.92 25.42
CA PRO A 71 -3.82 9.09 24.37
C PRO A 71 -3.27 9.80 23.12
N ILE A 72 -2.31 10.73 23.26
CA ILE A 72 -1.66 11.38 22.12
C ILE A 72 -0.90 10.35 21.28
N ILE A 73 -0.10 9.49 21.90
CA ILE A 73 0.65 8.44 21.19
C ILE A 73 -0.30 7.44 20.53
N ILE A 74 -1.36 7.01 21.21
CA ILE A 74 -2.36 6.10 20.60
C ILE A 74 -2.99 6.74 19.36
N HIS A 75 -3.42 8.00 19.45
CA HIS A 75 -3.97 8.72 18.31
C HIS A 75 -2.96 8.82 17.16
N GLN A 76 -1.70 9.15 17.46
CA GLN A 76 -0.64 9.23 16.45
C GLN A 76 -0.35 7.88 15.80
N CYS A 77 -0.34 6.78 16.56
CA CYS A 77 -0.16 5.43 16.02
C CYS A 77 -1.31 5.04 15.09
N ILE A 78 -2.56 5.31 15.48
CA ILE A 78 -3.73 5.04 14.64
C ILE A 78 -3.67 5.88 13.36
N GLY A 79 -3.39 7.19 13.48
CA GLY A 79 -3.26 8.09 12.33
C GLY A 79 -2.14 7.66 11.37
N ALA A 80 -0.98 7.28 11.91
CA ALA A 80 0.14 6.77 11.11
C ALA A 80 -0.23 5.48 10.38
N THR A 81 -0.90 4.55 11.06
CA THR A 81 -1.35 3.28 10.47
C THR A 81 -2.31 3.54 9.31
N ILE A 82 -3.33 4.39 9.52
CA ILE A 82 -4.32 4.75 8.48
C ILE A 82 -3.63 5.41 7.29
N ALA A 83 -2.72 6.35 7.53
CA ALA A 83 -2.00 7.05 6.47
C ALA A 83 -1.15 6.10 5.62
N ILE A 84 -0.34 5.24 6.27
CA ILE A 84 0.50 4.26 5.58
C ILE A 84 -0.35 3.27 4.79
N SER A 85 -1.41 2.71 5.39
CA SER A 85 -2.31 1.79 4.69
C SER A 85 -2.98 2.44 3.49
N SER A 86 -3.37 3.71 3.59
CA SER A 86 -4.00 4.45 2.49
C SER A 86 -3.03 4.67 1.32
N ILE A 87 -1.77 5.00 1.60
CA ILE A 87 -0.71 5.14 0.58
C ILE A 87 -0.51 3.80 -0.14
N ILE A 88 -0.31 2.71 0.61
CA ILE A 88 -0.09 1.38 0.04
C ILE A 88 -1.29 0.95 -0.82
N ALA A 89 -2.51 1.16 -0.33
CA ALA A 89 -3.72 0.81 -1.08
C ALA A 89 -3.85 1.62 -2.37
N THR A 90 -3.55 2.92 -2.33
CA THR A 90 -3.62 3.81 -3.49
C THR A 90 -2.56 3.43 -4.55
N ASP A 91 -1.30 3.28 -4.14
CA ASP A 91 -0.19 2.96 -5.03
C ASP A 91 -0.35 1.58 -5.69
N SER A 92 -0.77 0.58 -4.91
CA SER A 92 -1.01 -0.77 -5.43
C SER A 92 -2.17 -0.80 -6.42
N THR A 93 -3.27 -0.10 -6.11
CA THR A 93 -4.43 0.01 -6.99
C THR A 93 -4.07 0.72 -8.30
N TYR A 94 -3.33 1.83 -8.21
CA TYR A 94 -2.84 2.56 -9.39
C TYR A 94 -1.94 1.68 -10.26
N SER A 95 -0.99 0.97 -9.64
CA SER A 95 -0.08 0.06 -10.35
C SER A 95 -0.84 -1.04 -11.10
N VAL A 96 -1.86 -1.64 -10.48
CA VAL A 96 -2.71 -2.66 -11.12
C VAL A 96 -3.43 -2.08 -12.34
N TYR A 97 -4.03 -0.89 -12.23
CA TYR A 97 -4.70 -0.26 -13.38
C TYR A 97 -3.72 0.13 -14.49
N ALA A 98 -2.55 0.66 -14.14
CA ALA A 98 -1.51 0.99 -15.11
C ALA A 98 -1.04 -0.25 -15.89
N HIS A 99 -0.75 -1.36 -15.20
CA HIS A 99 -0.36 -2.61 -15.85
C HIS A 99 -1.48 -3.23 -16.67
N HIS A 100 -2.73 -3.13 -16.21
CA HIS A 100 -3.89 -3.59 -16.96
C HIS A 100 -4.06 -2.81 -18.27
N ALA A 101 -4.01 -1.47 -18.22
CA ALA A 101 -4.11 -0.62 -19.40
C ALA A 101 -2.94 -0.89 -20.37
N CYS A 102 -1.70 -0.92 -19.88
CA CYS A 102 -0.53 -1.26 -20.69
C CYS A 102 -0.65 -2.64 -21.33
N GLY A 103 -1.18 -3.64 -20.61
CA GLY A 103 -1.43 -4.97 -21.14
C GLY A 103 -2.41 -4.94 -22.30
N ILE A 104 -3.55 -4.24 -22.16
CA ILE A 104 -4.52 -4.08 -23.26
C ILE A 104 -3.90 -3.34 -24.44
N PHE A 105 -3.18 -2.24 -24.23
CA PHE A 105 -2.54 -1.52 -25.33
C PHE A 105 -1.49 -2.37 -26.06
N ALA A 106 -0.72 -3.18 -25.34
CA ALA A 106 0.25 -4.09 -25.93
C ALA A 106 -0.41 -5.18 -26.79
N THR A 107 -1.68 -5.49 -26.55
CA THR A 107 -2.44 -6.45 -27.35
C THR A 107 -3.07 -5.88 -28.60
N LEU A 108 -3.24 -4.56 -28.65
CA LEU A 108 -3.78 -3.83 -29.81
C LEU A 108 -2.68 -3.40 -30.79
N ARG A 109 -1.41 -3.65 -30.44
CA ARG A 109 -0.23 -3.37 -31.25
C ARG A 109 0.22 -4.61 -32.01
#